data_AF-A0A1D8RFC6-F1
#
_entry.id   AF-A0A1D8RFC6-F1
#
_cell.length_a   1.000
_cell.length_b   1.000
_cell.length_c   1.000
_cell.angle_alpha   90.00
_cell.angle_beta   90.00
_cell.angle_gamma   90.00
#
_symmetry.space_group_name_H-M   'P 1'
#
loop_
_entity.id
_entity.type
_entity.pdbx_description
1 polymer ?
#
loop_
_entity_poly.entity_id
_entity_poly.type
_entity_poly.pdbx_seq_one_letter_code
_entity_poly.pdbx_strand_id
1 'polypeptide(L)'
;GAKAVILMSHLGRPNGAVNAKYSLKPVVPKLEELLGKPVTFAPDCVGPEVEAIVNKADNGAVILLENLRFHIEEEGSSKDKEGNKTKADKAKVEEFRKGLTALGDVYVNDAFGTAHRAHSSMVGVDLPQ
;
A
#
# COMPACT_ATOMS: atom_id res chain seq x y z
N GLY A 1 3.74 0.62 -23.09
CA GLY A 1 3.92 0.06 -21.74
C GLY A 1 3.12 0.90 -20.76
N ALA A 2 2.89 0.42 -19.53
CA ALA A 2 2.23 1.21 -18.50
C ALA A 2 2.98 2.53 -18.23
N LYS A 3 2.25 3.61 -17.91
CA LYS A 3 2.83 4.91 -17.53
C LYS A 3 3.71 4.78 -16.29
N ALA A 4 3.21 4.07 -15.28
CA ALA A 4 3.91 3.74 -14.05
C ALA A 4 3.41 2.40 -13.50
N VAL A 5 4.20 1.78 -12.63
CA VAL A 5 3.82 0.60 -11.85
C VAL A 5 3.91 0.96 -10.37
N ILE A 6 2.77 0.96 -9.70
CA ILE A 6 2.65 1.29 -8.27
C ILE A 6 2.56 -0.04 -7.50
N LEU A 7 3.57 -0.30 -6.69
CA LEU A 7 3.67 -1.49 -5.85
C LEU A 7 3.21 -1.17 -4.43
N MET A 8 2.25 -1.93 -3.93
CA MET A 8 1.74 -1.83 -2.57
C MET A 8 1.91 -3.18 -1.85
N SER A 9 2.32 -3.16 -0.59
CA SER A 9 2.56 -4.39 0.17
C SER A 9 2.52 -4.12 1.67
N HIS A 10 2.74 -5.16 2.47
CA HIS A 10 2.94 -5.03 3.91
C HIS A 10 4.07 -5.92 4.40
N LEU A 11 4.64 -5.54 5.55
CA LEU A 11 5.62 -6.32 6.26
C LEU A 11 5.25 -6.44 7.74
N GLY A 12 5.33 -7.66 8.28
CA GLY A 12 5.10 -7.91 9.70
C GLY A 12 3.69 -7.58 10.20
N ARG A 13 3.62 -7.18 11.47
CA ARG A 13 2.39 -6.84 12.20
C ARG A 13 2.55 -5.51 12.94
N PRO A 14 2.50 -4.38 12.21
CA PRO A 14 2.57 -3.04 12.81
C PRO A 14 1.28 -2.62 13.53
N ASN A 15 0.17 -3.36 13.36
CA ASN A 15 -1.12 -3.11 14.02
C ASN A 15 -1.66 -1.68 13.81
N GLY A 16 -1.59 -1.15 12.58
CA GLY A 16 -2.14 0.17 12.27
C GLY A 16 -1.35 1.34 12.85
N ALA A 17 -0.06 1.16 13.13
CA ALA A 17 0.83 2.20 13.61
C ALA A 17 2.17 2.17 12.88
N VAL A 18 2.71 3.36 12.57
CA VAL A 18 4.03 3.49 11.93
C VAL A 18 5.11 2.90 12.82
N ASN A 19 5.91 2.00 12.24
CA ASN A 19 7.03 1.37 12.94
C ASN A 19 8.19 1.13 11.98
N ALA A 20 9.31 1.82 12.21
CA ALA A 20 10.50 1.74 11.37
C ALA A 20 11.02 0.32 11.14
N LYS A 21 10.82 -0.60 12.09
CA LYS A 21 11.19 -2.03 11.96
C LYS A 21 10.46 -2.71 10.79
N TYR A 22 9.25 -2.27 10.48
CA TYR A 22 8.39 -2.85 9.46
C TYR A 22 8.27 -1.96 8.23
N SER A 23 9.11 -0.93 8.08
CA SER A 23 9.16 -0.13 6.85
C SER A 23 9.59 -1.00 5.67
N LEU A 24 9.03 -0.72 4.49
CA LEU A 24 9.42 -1.36 3.23
C LEU A 24 10.64 -0.69 2.58
N LYS A 25 11.13 0.44 3.11
CA LYS A 25 12.29 1.15 2.59
C LYS A 25 13.52 0.26 2.34
N PRO A 26 13.87 -0.72 3.21
CA PRO A 26 15.01 -1.61 2.97
C PRO A 26 14.85 -2.53 1.75
N VAL A 27 13.64 -2.68 1.20
CA VAL A 27 13.38 -3.50 0.00
C VAL A 27 13.84 -2.78 -1.28
N VAL A 28 13.84 -1.45 -1.27
CA VAL A 28 14.13 -0.60 -2.44
C VAL A 28 15.44 -0.97 -3.13
N PRO A 29 16.61 -1.04 -2.44
CA PRO A 29 17.87 -1.31 -3.12
C PRO A 29 17.90 -2.68 -3.80
N LYS A 30 17.27 -3.69 -3.20
CA LYS A 30 17.22 -5.03 -3.79
C LYS A 30 16.28 -5.09 -4.98
N LEU A 31 15.17 -4.36 -4.93
CA LEU A 31 14.23 -4.28 -6.05
C LEU A 31 14.86 -3.54 -7.24
N GLU A 32 15.59 -2.45 -7.00
CA GLU A 32 16.33 -1.72 -8.02
C GLU A 32 17.38 -2.60 -8.71
N GLU A 33 18.15 -3.37 -7.93
CA GLU A 33 19.14 -4.32 -8.43
C GLU A 33 18.49 -5.36 -9.37
N LEU A 34 17.36 -5.94 -8.96
CA LEU A 34 16.69 -6.99 -9.73
C LEU A 34 16.01 -6.46 -10.99
N LEU A 35 15.46 -5.23 -10.95
CA LEU A 35 14.78 -4.62 -12.08
C LEU A 35 15.74 -3.91 -13.06
N GLY A 36 16.96 -3.58 -12.61
CA GLY A 36 17.88 -2.73 -13.37
C GLY A 36 17.32 -1.33 -13.62
N LYS A 37 16.45 -0.84 -12.72
CA LYS A 37 15.72 0.44 -12.84
C LYS A 37 15.61 1.11 -11.47
N PRO A 38 15.57 2.46 -11.42
CA PRO A 38 15.30 3.16 -10.17
C PRO A 38 13.89 2.88 -9.67
N VAL A 39 13.74 2.82 -8.35
CA VAL A 39 12.46 2.64 -7.67
C VAL A 39 12.25 3.83 -6.75
N THR A 40 11.18 4.58 -7.00
CA THR A 40 10.79 5.68 -6.11
C THR A 40 10.08 5.12 -4.89
N PHE A 41 10.59 5.41 -3.70
CA PHE A 41 9.93 5.06 -2.45
C PHE A 41 9.03 6.20 -1.99
N ALA A 42 7.73 5.97 -1.89
CA ALA A 42 6.78 6.96 -1.39
C ALA A 42 6.83 7.00 0.16
N PRO A 43 6.60 8.17 0.78
CA PRO A 43 6.67 8.31 2.23
C PRO A 43 5.48 7.66 2.96
N ASP A 44 4.40 7.39 2.22
CA ASP A 44 3.20 6.70 2.69
C ASP A 44 2.58 5.88 1.53
N CYS A 45 1.43 5.26 1.74
CA CYS A 45 0.66 4.51 0.75
C CYS A 45 -0.58 5.22 0.23
N VAL A 46 -1.01 6.31 0.87
CA VAL A 46 -2.14 7.15 0.43
C VAL A 46 -1.84 8.62 0.76
N GLY A 47 -2.64 9.52 0.20
CA GLY A 47 -2.59 10.95 0.51
C GLY A 47 -1.92 11.81 -0.56
N PRO A 48 -1.96 13.15 -0.40
CA PRO A 48 -1.68 14.08 -1.49
C PRO A 48 -0.23 14.04 -1.99
N GLU A 49 0.73 13.74 -1.11
CA GLU A 49 2.13 13.60 -1.51
C GLU A 49 2.35 12.35 -2.37
N VAL A 50 1.70 11.23 -2.01
CA VAL A 50 1.75 9.98 -2.77
C VAL A 50 1.11 10.19 -4.15
N GLU A 51 -0.06 10.82 -4.19
CA GLU A 51 -0.75 11.16 -5.44
C GLU A 51 0.12 12.06 -6.33
N ALA A 52 0.80 13.06 -5.75
CA ALA A 52 1.69 13.93 -6.51
C ALA A 52 2.90 13.17 -7.08
N ILE A 53 3.47 12.21 -6.34
CA ILE A 53 4.55 11.34 -6.82
C ILE A 53 4.07 10.48 -7.99
N VAL A 54 2.92 9.81 -7.83
CA VAL A 54 2.33 8.93 -8.86
C VAL A 54 1.96 9.72 -10.11
N ASN A 55 1.36 10.90 -9.97
CA ASN A 55 0.95 11.72 -11.12
C ASN A 55 2.12 12.23 -11.95
N LYS A 56 3.25 12.52 -11.31
CA LYS A 56 4.50 12.95 -11.96
C LYS A 56 5.28 11.81 -12.60
N ALA A 57 4.98 10.56 -12.24
CA ALA A 57 5.68 9.39 -12.78
C ALA A 57 5.33 9.20 -14.26
N ASP A 58 6.31 8.76 -15.04
CA ASP A 58 6.16 8.53 -16.47
C ASP A 58 7.17 7.47 -16.95
N ASN A 59 7.08 7.08 -18.22
CA ASN A 59 8.04 6.20 -18.89
C ASN A 59 8.24 4.84 -18.19
N GLY A 60 7.18 4.30 -17.58
CA GLY A 60 7.22 3.02 -16.89
C GLY A 60 8.01 3.06 -15.59
N ALA A 61 7.99 4.20 -14.89
CA ALA A 61 8.57 4.34 -13.56
C ALA A 61 7.95 3.35 -12.57
N VAL A 62 8.76 2.89 -11.61
CA VAL A 62 8.34 1.96 -10.56
C VAL A 62 8.33 2.69 -9.24
N ILE A 63 7.18 2.63 -8.55
CA ILE A 63 6.98 3.26 -7.25
C ILE A 63 6.67 2.16 -6.23
N LEU A 64 7.38 2.16 -5.11
CA LEU A 64 7.06 1.34 -3.94
C LEU A 64 6.43 2.22 -2.88
N LEU A 65 5.18 1.93 -2.51
CA LEU A 65 4.49 2.56 -1.41
C LEU A 65 5.03 2.06 -0.05
N GLU A 66 4.84 2.85 0.99
CA GLU A 66 5.11 2.37 2.35
C GLU A 66 4.09 1.30 2.78
N ASN A 67 4.41 0.60 3.86
CA ASN A 67 3.66 -0.52 4.40
C ASN A 67 2.18 -0.20 4.66
N LEU A 68 1.29 -0.88 3.92
CA LEU A 68 -0.17 -0.70 4.02
C LEU A 68 -0.71 -0.89 5.44
N ARG A 69 -0.11 -1.80 6.23
CA ARG A 69 -0.57 -2.08 7.61
C ARG A 69 -0.16 -1.02 8.62
N PHE A 70 0.55 0.04 8.22
CA PHE A 70 0.69 1.24 9.06
C PHE A 70 -0.65 1.96 9.23
N HIS A 71 -1.64 1.69 8.37
CA HIS A 71 -3.01 2.17 8.47
C HIS A 71 -3.91 1.07 9.04
N ILE A 72 -4.69 1.38 10.06
CA ILE A 72 -5.65 0.42 10.66
C ILE A 72 -6.74 0.03 9.65
N GLU A 73 -6.99 0.91 8.70
CA GLU A 73 -7.95 0.83 7.61
C GLU A 73 -7.63 -0.32 6.62
N GLU A 74 -6.38 -0.77 6.54
CA GLU A 74 -5.99 -1.91 5.72
C GLU A 74 -6.59 -3.22 6.24
N GLU A 75 -6.39 -3.52 7.53
CA GLU A 75 -6.90 -4.75 8.16
C GLU A 75 -8.32 -4.58 8.75
N GLY A 76 -8.85 -3.35 8.73
CA GLY A 76 -10.13 -2.95 9.32
C GLY A 76 -10.16 -3.01 10.86
N SER A 77 -9.04 -3.37 11.49
CA SER A 77 -8.88 -3.42 12.94
C SER A 77 -7.42 -3.58 13.34
N SER A 78 -7.08 -3.11 14.54
CA SER A 78 -5.78 -3.31 15.17
C SER A 78 -5.93 -4.04 16.51
N LYS A 79 -4.81 -4.56 17.01
CA LYS A 79 -4.71 -5.10 18.37
C LYS A 79 -3.63 -4.36 19.13
N ASP A 80 -3.92 -4.01 20.38
CA ASP A 80 -2.91 -3.49 21.29
C ASP A 80 -2.03 -4.63 21.87
N LYS A 81 -1.11 -4.27 22.77
CA LYS A 81 -0.19 -5.23 23.42
C LYS A 81 -0.92 -6.22 24.33
N GLU A 82 -2.10 -5.86 24.82
CA GLU A 82 -2.93 -6.67 25.71
C GLU A 82 -3.88 -7.58 24.93
N GLY A 83 -3.95 -7.38 23.60
CA GLY A 83 -4.78 -8.17 22.69
C GLY A 83 -6.18 -7.59 22.48
N ASN A 84 -6.49 -6.41 23.04
CA ASN A 84 -7.76 -5.74 22.83
C ASN A 84 -7.87 -5.30 21.37
N LYS A 85 -9.04 -5.51 20.78
CA LYS A 85 -9.29 -5.24 19.36
C LYS A 85 -10.00 -3.91 19.17
N THR A 86 -9.38 -3.00 18.44
CA THR A 86 -9.98 -1.75 17.98
C THR A 86 -10.40 -1.91 16.53
N LYS A 87 -11.65 -1.58 16.19
CA LYS A 87 -12.11 -1.56 14.79
C LYS A 87 -11.84 -0.20 14.17
N ALA A 88 -11.44 -0.20 12.90
CA ALA A 88 -11.39 1.03 12.12
C ALA A 88 -12.80 1.60 11.92
N ASP A 89 -12.89 2.92 11.82
CA ASP A 89 -14.12 3.59 11.39
C ASP A 89 -14.41 3.21 9.92
N LYS A 90 -15.65 2.87 9.60
CA LYS A 90 -16.04 2.50 8.24
C LYS A 90 -15.80 3.62 7.24
N ALA A 91 -16.06 4.88 7.62
CA ALA A 91 -15.85 6.03 6.76
C ALA A 91 -14.36 6.19 6.43
N LYS A 92 -13.47 5.94 7.39
CA LYS A 92 -12.02 5.97 7.18
C LYS A 92 -11.53 4.82 6.30
N VAL A 93 -12.12 3.63 6.45
CA VAL A 93 -11.84 2.50 5.55
C VAL A 93 -12.22 2.83 4.11
N GLU A 94 -13.38 3.46 3.90
CA GLU A 94 -13.81 3.90 2.57
C GLU A 94 -12.89 4.99 2.00
N GLU A 95 -12.46 5.96 2.82
CA GLU A 95 -11.51 6.99 2.42
C GLU A 95 -10.15 6.40 2.03
N PHE A 96 -9.62 5.48 2.84
CA PHE A 96 -8.37 4.78 2.55
C PHE A 96 -8.42 4.00 1.23
N ARG A 97 -9.52 3.29 1.01
CA ARG A 97 -9.77 2.55 -0.24
C ARG A 97 -9.85 3.45 -1.46
N LYS A 98 -10.52 4.61 -1.34
CA LYS A 98 -10.53 5.63 -2.40
C LYS A 98 -9.12 6.15 -2.68
N GLY A 99 -8.33 6.38 -1.63
CA GLY A 99 -6.92 6.76 -1.75
C GLY A 99 -6.12 5.75 -2.57
N LEU A 100 -6.23 4.46 -2.26
CA LEU A 100 -5.56 3.39 -3.04
C LEU A 100 -6.08 3.31 -4.48
N THR A 101 -7.39 3.42 -4.67
CA THR A 101 -8.04 3.36 -5.99
C THR A 101 -7.59 4.50 -6.90
N ALA A 102 -7.38 5.69 -6.35
CA ALA A 102 -6.93 6.86 -7.10
C ALA A 102 -5.51 6.76 -7.67
N LEU A 103 -4.69 5.79 -7.22
CA LEU A 103 -3.29 5.66 -7.62
C LEU A 103 -3.09 4.95 -8.97
N GLY A 104 -4.12 4.39 -9.57
CA GLY A 104 -3.96 3.68 -10.84
C GLY A 104 -5.27 3.41 -11.57
N ASP A 105 -5.13 3.02 -12.83
CA ASP A 105 -6.26 2.73 -13.71
C ASP A 105 -6.58 1.23 -13.80
N VAL A 106 -5.61 0.38 -13.43
CA VAL A 106 -5.71 -1.09 -13.44
C VAL A 106 -5.14 -1.66 -12.15
N TYR A 107 -5.83 -2.62 -11.56
CA TYR A 107 -5.39 -3.34 -10.38
C TYR A 107 -4.95 -4.78 -10.72
N VAL A 108 -3.76 -5.16 -10.25
CA VAL A 108 -3.23 -6.52 -10.40
C VAL A 108 -2.90 -7.07 -9.01
N ASN A 109 -3.54 -8.19 -8.65
CA ASN A 109 -3.27 -8.86 -7.39
C ASN A 109 -2.30 -10.04 -7.61
N ASP A 110 -1.06 -9.87 -7.16
CA ASP A 110 -0.03 -10.92 -7.14
C ASP A 110 0.37 -11.30 -5.70
N ALA A 111 -0.61 -11.33 -4.80
CA ALA A 111 -0.41 -11.59 -3.37
C ALA A 111 -1.34 -12.71 -2.88
N PHE A 112 -1.24 -13.91 -3.46
CA PHE A 112 -2.09 -15.06 -3.10
C PHE A 112 -2.09 -15.37 -1.59
N GLY A 113 -0.94 -15.21 -0.92
CA GLY A 113 -0.82 -15.43 0.53
C GLY A 113 -1.78 -14.59 1.38
N THR A 114 -2.33 -13.51 0.84
CA THR A 114 -3.25 -12.59 1.53
C THR A 114 -4.67 -12.61 0.96
N ALA A 115 -4.91 -13.36 -0.13
CA ALA A 115 -6.21 -13.42 -0.81
C ALA A 115 -7.35 -13.97 0.08
N HIS A 116 -7.02 -14.72 1.14
CA HIS A 116 -7.98 -15.21 2.13
C HIS A 116 -8.53 -14.13 3.08
N ARG A 117 -8.06 -12.88 2.96
CA ARG A 117 -8.42 -11.76 3.83
C ARG A 117 -9.24 -10.73 3.06
N ALA A 118 -10.32 -10.24 3.68
CA ALA A 118 -11.11 -9.12 3.16
C ALA A 118 -10.49 -7.75 3.52
N HIS A 119 -9.17 -7.61 3.36
CA HIS A 119 -8.45 -6.36 3.63
C HIS A 119 -8.66 -5.34 2.50
N SER A 120 -8.43 -4.06 2.79
CA SER A 120 -8.68 -2.97 1.84
C SER A 120 -7.89 -3.14 0.54
N SER A 121 -6.62 -3.53 0.59
CA SER A 121 -5.83 -3.81 -0.62
C SER A 121 -6.30 -5.00 -1.45
N MET A 122 -7.11 -5.90 -0.88
CA MET A 122 -7.58 -7.13 -1.55
C MET A 122 -8.95 -6.98 -2.19
N VAL A 123 -9.85 -6.22 -1.54
CA VAL A 123 -11.28 -6.13 -1.94
C VAL A 123 -11.78 -4.70 -2.05
N GLY A 124 -10.92 -3.71 -1.86
CA GLY A 124 -11.28 -2.30 -1.74
C GLY A 124 -10.73 -1.39 -2.84
N VAL A 125 -10.02 -1.94 -3.82
CA VAL A 125 -9.60 -1.18 -5.02
C VAL A 125 -10.72 -1.26 -6.05
N ASP A 126 -11.40 -0.14 -6.28
CA ASP A 126 -12.63 -0.05 -7.07
C ASP A 126 -12.34 0.50 -8.48
N LEU A 127 -11.81 -0.37 -9.35
CA LEU A 127 -11.48 -0.04 -10.73
C LEU A 127 -12.28 -0.93 -11.70
N PRO A 128 -12.61 -0.43 -12.91
CA PRO A 128 -13.25 -1.24 -13.95
C PRO A 128 -12.44 -2.51 -14.21
N GLN A 129 -13.15 -3.66 -14.30
CA GLN A 129 -12.57 -4.97 -14.61
C GLN A 129 -12.49 -5.21 -16.11
#